data_AF-A0A9X3V5J8-F1
#
_entry.id   AF-A0A9X3V5J8-F1
#
_cell.length_a   1.000
_cell.length_b   1.000
_cell.length_c   1.000
_cell.angle_alpha   90.00
_cell.angle_beta   90.00
_cell.angle_gamma   90.00
#
_symmetry.space_group_name_H-M   'P 1'
#
loop_
_entity.id
_entity.type
_entity.pdbx_description
1 polymer ?
#
loop_
_entity_poly.entity_id
_entity_poly.type
_entity_poly.pdbx_seq_one_letter_code
_entity_poly.pdbx_strand_id
1 'polypeptide(L)'
;MKAIKEFQGVPNGEIYPVTYVPGDEVPPELHATARHFGALGSGGAPVLRDDGPTVAQYVAAGYGAESYPPAGYASRSTEDEIAAAEKAQATPLDGQSATDDAAKQTIPEIKAKLDELKIEHKSGMSKADLLALLPKD
;
A
#
# COMPACT_ATOMS: atom_id res chain seq x y z
N MET A 1 13.49 40.40 1.45
CA MET A 1 13.53 38.91 1.55
C MET A 1 14.13 38.42 0.25
N LYS A 2 14.97 37.39 0.26
CA LYS A 2 15.52 36.83 -1.00
C LYS A 2 14.57 35.78 -1.56
N ALA A 3 14.40 35.76 -2.87
CA ALA A 3 13.65 34.70 -3.55
C ALA A 3 14.32 33.36 -3.25
N ILE A 4 13.54 32.36 -2.86
CA ILE A 4 14.04 30.99 -2.63
C ILE A 4 13.79 30.08 -3.84
N LYS A 5 12.89 30.50 -4.72
CA LYS A 5 12.46 29.82 -5.94
C LYS A 5 12.24 30.87 -7.02
N GLU A 6 12.44 30.51 -8.28
CA GLU A 6 12.11 31.39 -9.39
C GLU A 6 10.59 31.67 -9.44
N PHE A 7 10.21 32.94 -9.56
CA PHE A 7 8.82 33.34 -9.76
C PHE A 7 8.74 34.65 -10.55
N GLN A 8 7.60 34.88 -11.20
CA GLN A 8 7.32 36.14 -11.89
C GLN A 8 6.44 37.03 -11.02
N GLY A 9 6.82 38.30 -10.88
CA GLY A 9 6.05 39.30 -10.14
C GLY A 9 6.07 40.64 -10.86
N VAL A 10 4.99 41.41 -10.73
CA VAL A 10 4.93 42.77 -11.27
C VAL A 10 5.18 43.73 -10.10
N PRO A 11 6.39 44.31 -9.98
CA PRO A 11 6.67 45.29 -8.94
C PRO A 11 5.89 46.58 -9.15
N ASN A 12 5.70 47.34 -8.07
CA ASN A 12 4.96 48.59 -8.09
C ASN A 12 5.64 49.62 -8.99
N GLY A 13 4.92 50.11 -10.00
CA GLY A 13 5.45 51.04 -11.00
C GLY A 13 5.93 50.37 -12.29
N GLU A 14 5.97 49.04 -12.35
CA GLU A 14 6.14 48.30 -13.60
C GLU A 14 4.81 47.76 -14.12
N ILE A 15 4.68 47.68 -15.44
CA ILE A 15 3.48 47.17 -16.12
C ILE A 15 3.72 45.73 -16.61
N TYR A 16 4.98 45.29 -16.65
CA TYR A 16 5.37 43.97 -17.13
C TYR A 16 5.89 43.08 -16.00
N PRO A 17 5.69 41.74 -16.10
CA PRO A 17 6.24 40.81 -15.13
C PRO A 17 7.76 40.75 -15.18
N VAL A 18 8.38 40.81 -14.00
CA VAL A 18 9.80 40.60 -13.78
C VAL A 18 10.03 39.19 -13.25
N THR A 19 11.02 38.50 -13.80
CA THR A 19 11.44 37.17 -13.32
C THR A 19 12.46 37.34 -12.18
N TYR A 20 12.08 36.92 -10.98
CA TYR A 20 12.95 36.88 -9.81
C TYR A 20 13.57 35.48 -9.70
N VAL A 21 14.91 35.39 -9.64
CA VAL A 21 15.64 34.13 -9.49
C VAL A 21 16.04 33.89 -8.04
N PRO A 22 16.34 32.64 -7.62
CA PRO A 22 16.79 32.37 -6.25
C PRO A 22 18.00 33.24 -5.85
N GLY A 23 17.90 33.91 -4.70
CA GLY A 23 18.89 34.84 -4.18
C GLY A 23 18.60 36.31 -4.49
N ASP A 24 17.65 36.60 -5.40
CA ASP A 24 17.29 37.96 -5.80
C ASP A 24 16.42 38.67 -4.74
N GLU A 25 16.54 39.99 -4.64
CA GLU A 25 15.81 40.76 -3.61
C GLU A 25 14.35 40.99 -4.02
N VAL A 26 13.43 40.38 -3.27
CA VAL A 26 11.99 40.48 -3.53
C VAL A 26 11.42 41.74 -2.86
N PRO A 27 10.76 42.63 -3.63
CA PRO A 27 10.07 43.80 -3.12
C PRO A 27 9.04 43.45 -2.03
N PRO A 28 8.86 44.30 -1.00
CA PRO A 28 7.98 44.02 0.13
C PRO A 28 6.51 43.81 -0.27
N GLU A 29 6.03 44.45 -1.34
CA GLU A 29 4.68 44.26 -1.89
C GLU A 29 4.43 42.85 -2.44
N LEU A 30 5.42 42.24 -3.10
CA LEU A 30 5.34 40.89 -3.63
C LEU A 30 5.60 39.84 -2.54
N HIS A 31 6.39 40.20 -1.54
CA HIS A 31 6.63 39.34 -0.38
C HIS A 31 5.38 39.18 0.50
N ALA A 32 4.58 40.23 0.69
CA ALA A 32 3.34 40.17 1.48
C ALA A 32 2.31 39.22 0.85
N THR A 33 2.15 39.26 -0.48
CA THR A 33 1.28 38.33 -1.22
C THR A 33 1.86 36.92 -1.27
N ALA A 34 3.17 36.76 -1.46
CA ALA A 34 3.83 35.46 -1.41
C ALA A 34 3.69 34.77 -0.04
N ARG A 35 3.64 35.51 1.08
CA ARG A 35 3.30 34.93 2.40
C ARG A 35 1.86 34.42 2.46
N HIS A 36 0.93 35.15 1.84
CA HIS A 36 -0.48 34.76 1.81
C HIS A 36 -0.72 33.51 0.93
N PHE A 37 -0.02 33.39 -0.21
CA PHE A 37 -0.13 32.23 -1.10
C PHE A 37 0.82 31.07 -0.72
N GLY A 38 1.97 31.35 -0.12
CA GLY A 38 2.89 30.34 0.42
C GLY A 38 2.27 29.54 1.56
N ALA A 39 1.32 30.10 2.29
CA ALA A 39 0.52 29.38 3.29
C ALA A 39 -0.40 28.30 2.68
N LEU A 40 -0.72 28.37 1.37
CA LEU A 40 -1.47 27.34 0.65
C LEU A 40 -0.55 26.24 0.07
N GLY A 41 0.75 26.50 -0.03
CA GLY A 41 1.75 25.59 -0.63
C GLY A 41 2.78 25.02 0.35
N SER A 42 2.82 25.48 1.59
CA SER A 42 3.66 24.93 2.65
C SER A 42 3.06 23.65 3.21
N GLY A 43 3.39 22.52 2.57
CA GLY A 43 3.82 21.29 3.26
C GLY A 43 2.95 20.71 4.39
N GLY A 44 1.67 21.06 4.47
CA GLY A 44 0.73 20.24 5.22
C GLY A 44 0.66 18.89 4.53
N ALA A 45 0.78 17.80 5.29
CA ALA A 45 0.42 16.48 4.79
C ALA A 45 -0.89 16.59 3.97
N PRO A 46 -1.05 15.83 2.87
CA PRO A 46 -2.33 15.82 2.15
C PRO A 46 -3.43 15.77 3.21
N VAL A 47 -4.40 16.68 3.17
CA VAL A 47 -5.47 16.71 4.18
C VAL A 47 -6.21 15.39 4.05
N LEU A 48 -5.79 14.41 4.85
CA LEU A 48 -6.31 13.07 4.85
C LEU A 48 -7.70 13.16 5.48
N ARG A 49 -8.65 12.50 4.83
CA ARG A 49 -10.02 12.42 5.31
C ARG A 49 -10.09 11.52 6.54
N ASP A 50 -10.59 12.07 7.65
CA ASP A 50 -10.82 11.32 8.89
C ASP A 50 -12.16 10.57 8.90
N ASP A 51 -13.00 10.72 7.87
CA ASP A 51 -14.28 10.01 7.70
C ASP A 51 -14.14 8.68 6.91
N GLY A 52 -12.91 8.13 6.85
CA GLY A 52 -12.62 6.85 6.21
C GLY A 52 -13.06 5.61 7.01
N PRO A 53 -13.19 4.44 6.36
CA PRO A 53 -13.57 3.20 7.02
C PRO A 53 -12.49 2.71 8.00
N THR A 54 -12.87 1.82 8.93
CA THR A 54 -11.90 1.06 9.73
C THR A 54 -11.37 -0.14 8.94
N VAL A 55 -10.25 -0.74 9.36
CA VAL A 55 -9.68 -1.91 8.70
C VAL A 55 -10.67 -3.08 8.70
N ALA A 56 -11.43 -3.27 9.79
CA ALA A 56 -12.48 -4.29 9.84
C ALA A 56 -13.59 -4.05 8.81
N GLN A 57 -14.02 -2.79 8.61
CA GLN A 57 -15.01 -2.45 7.59
C GLN A 57 -14.46 -2.59 6.17
N TYR A 58 -13.19 -2.21 5.98
CA TYR A 58 -12.50 -2.32 4.71
C TYR A 58 -12.33 -3.79 4.29
N VAL A 59 -11.95 -4.65 5.23
CA VAL A 59 -11.89 -6.11 5.08
C VAL A 59 -13.27 -6.72 4.86
N ALA A 60 -14.28 -6.31 5.65
CA ALA A 60 -15.66 -6.81 5.49
C ALA A 60 -16.28 -6.42 4.14
N ALA A 61 -15.86 -5.28 3.56
CA ALA A 61 -16.24 -4.87 2.21
C ALA A 61 -15.53 -5.67 1.10
N GLY A 62 -14.64 -6.60 1.46
CA GLY A 62 -13.92 -7.47 0.52
C GLY A 62 -12.60 -6.91 0.01
N TYR A 63 -12.08 -5.83 0.61
CA TYR A 63 -10.77 -5.30 0.28
C TYR A 63 -9.69 -5.89 1.18
N GLY A 64 -8.49 -6.07 0.64
CA GLY A 64 -7.33 -6.56 1.39
C GLY A 64 -6.92 -5.61 2.52
N ALA A 65 -6.60 -6.15 3.69
CA ALA A 65 -6.08 -5.37 4.82
C ALA A 65 -4.76 -4.68 4.44
N GLU A 66 -4.01 -5.23 3.49
CA GLU A 66 -2.79 -4.61 2.93
C GLU A 66 -3.05 -3.33 2.11
N SER A 67 -4.28 -3.11 1.66
CA SER A 67 -4.70 -1.92 0.92
C SER A 67 -5.33 -0.85 1.83
N TYR A 68 -5.28 -1.08 3.15
CA TYR A 68 -5.69 -0.12 4.17
C TYR A 68 -4.51 0.79 4.57
N PRO A 69 -4.71 2.10 4.79
CA PRO A 69 -5.93 2.88 4.53
C PRO A 69 -6.09 3.26 3.04
N PRO A 70 -7.33 3.53 2.59
CA PRO A 70 -7.56 3.98 1.22
C PRO A 70 -6.87 5.32 0.93
N ALA A 71 -6.44 5.50 -0.32
CA ALA A 71 -5.73 6.71 -0.73
C ALA A 71 -6.53 7.98 -0.43
N GLY A 72 -5.89 8.93 0.27
CA GLY A 72 -6.52 10.18 0.70
C GLY A 72 -7.30 10.10 2.02
N TYR A 73 -7.28 8.97 2.72
CA TYR A 73 -7.89 8.81 4.05
C TYR A 73 -6.84 8.56 5.13
N ALA A 74 -7.13 8.98 6.35
CA ALA A 74 -6.30 8.71 7.51
C ALA A 74 -6.58 7.30 8.06
N SER A 75 -5.56 6.65 8.62
CA SER A 75 -5.74 5.40 9.36
C SER A 75 -6.61 5.66 10.59
N ARG A 76 -7.80 5.07 10.60
CA ARG A 76 -8.74 5.09 11.73
C ARG A 76 -8.56 3.93 12.71
N SER A 77 -7.76 2.95 12.34
CA SER A 77 -7.53 1.72 13.12
C SER A 77 -6.11 1.70 13.66
N THR A 78 -5.91 1.04 14.79
CA THR A 78 -4.57 0.87 15.37
C THR A 78 -3.77 -0.19 14.61
N GLU A 79 -2.45 -0.19 14.77
CA GLU A 79 -1.57 -1.22 14.19
C GLU A 79 -1.98 -2.63 14.63
N ASP A 80 -2.43 -2.80 15.88
CA ASP A 80 -2.96 -4.08 16.39
C ASP A 80 -4.22 -4.53 15.64
N GLU A 81 -5.14 -3.61 15.33
CA GLU A 81 -6.35 -3.94 14.58
C GLU A 81 -6.04 -4.27 13.12
N ILE A 82 -5.06 -3.58 12.52
CA ILE A 82 -4.61 -3.85 11.15
C ILE A 82 -3.94 -5.23 11.11
N ALA A 83 -3.04 -5.52 12.05
CA ALA A 83 -2.37 -6.81 12.15
C ALA A 83 -3.36 -7.95 12.44
N ALA A 84 -4.38 -7.71 13.28
CA ALA A 84 -5.43 -8.67 13.54
C ALA A 84 -6.28 -8.92 12.29
N ALA A 85 -6.58 -7.88 11.50
CA ALA A 85 -7.34 -8.00 10.25
C ALA A 85 -6.53 -8.69 9.14
N GLU A 86 -5.24 -8.36 8.98
CA GLU A 86 -4.31 -9.06 8.08
C GLU A 86 -4.18 -10.53 8.48
N LYS A 87 -4.04 -10.81 9.78
CA LYS A 87 -4.01 -12.17 10.30
C LYS A 87 -5.34 -12.88 10.08
N ALA A 88 -6.48 -12.23 10.27
CA ALA A 88 -7.81 -12.80 10.03
C ALA A 88 -8.11 -13.00 8.53
N GLN A 89 -7.45 -12.25 7.63
CA GLN A 89 -7.49 -12.51 6.19
C GLN A 89 -6.54 -13.65 5.79
N ALA A 90 -5.36 -13.72 6.43
CA ALA A 90 -4.40 -14.80 6.24
C ALA A 90 -4.87 -16.12 6.87
N THR A 91 -5.77 -16.04 7.85
CA THR A 91 -6.46 -17.19 8.43
C THR A 91 -7.80 -17.30 7.71
N PRO A 92 -7.91 -18.10 6.64
CA PRO A 92 -9.16 -18.21 5.91
C PRO A 92 -10.28 -18.57 6.89
N LEU A 93 -11.29 -17.69 6.96
CA LEU A 93 -12.59 -18.03 7.52
C LEU A 93 -13.08 -19.29 6.80
N ASP A 94 -13.31 -20.31 7.60
CA ASP A 94 -13.78 -21.66 7.26
C ASP A 94 -14.71 -21.64 6.04
N GLY A 95 -14.21 -22.14 4.90
CA GLY A 95 -14.91 -22.04 3.62
C GLY A 95 -14.18 -22.59 2.40
N GLN A 96 -12.87 -22.83 2.47
CA GLN A 96 -12.15 -23.62 1.47
C GLN A 96 -11.30 -24.71 2.14
N SER A 97 -11.84 -25.91 2.02
CA SER A 97 -11.33 -27.24 2.29
C SER A 97 -9.84 -27.42 2.61
N ALA A 98 -9.63 -28.29 3.59
CA ALA A 98 -8.50 -29.17 3.88
C ALA A 98 -7.88 -29.91 2.66
N THR A 99 -7.53 -29.21 1.58
CA THR A 99 -6.84 -29.78 0.41
C THR A 99 -5.53 -29.08 0.06
N ASP A 100 -5.23 -27.92 0.65
CA ASP A 100 -4.03 -27.14 0.29
C ASP A 100 -2.77 -27.48 1.09
N ASP A 101 -2.88 -28.25 2.19
CA ASP A 101 -1.70 -28.64 2.97
C ASP A 101 -0.78 -29.58 2.17
N ALA A 102 -1.39 -30.43 1.34
CA ALA A 102 -0.68 -31.32 0.44
C ALA A 102 -0.22 -30.58 -0.86
N ALA A 103 -0.95 -29.54 -1.30
CA ALA A 103 -0.58 -28.71 -2.46
C ALA A 103 0.56 -27.71 -2.16
N LYS A 104 0.78 -27.33 -0.89
CA LYS A 104 1.95 -26.55 -0.46
C LYS A 104 3.26 -27.34 -0.45
N GLN A 105 3.19 -28.66 -0.32
CA GLN A 105 4.37 -29.53 -0.34
C GLN A 105 5.04 -29.53 -1.72
N THR A 106 6.36 -29.51 -1.75
CA THR A 106 7.14 -29.51 -2.99
C THR A 106 7.22 -30.94 -3.57
N ILE A 107 7.47 -31.08 -4.88
CA ILE A 107 7.63 -32.39 -5.55
C ILE A 107 8.57 -33.35 -4.78
N PRO A 108 9.74 -32.92 -4.24
CA PRO A 108 10.58 -33.84 -3.46
C PRO A 108 9.93 -34.32 -2.17
N GLU A 109 9.15 -33.49 -1.47
CA GLU A 109 8.42 -33.89 -0.25
C GLU A 109 7.29 -34.87 -0.58
N ILE A 110 6.56 -34.64 -1.68
CA ILE A 110 5.51 -35.54 -2.15
C ILE A 110 6.12 -36.92 -2.49
N LYS A 111 7.28 -36.94 -3.15
CA LYS A 111 8.02 -38.19 -3.44
C LYS A 111 8.53 -38.87 -2.18
N ALA A 112 9.03 -38.13 -1.20
CA ALA A 112 9.47 -38.68 0.07
C ALA A 112 8.32 -39.38 0.82
N LYS A 113 7.12 -38.76 0.83
CA LYS A 113 5.92 -39.36 1.41
C LYS A 113 5.46 -40.61 0.65
N LEU A 114 5.54 -40.61 -0.68
CA LEU A 114 5.25 -41.79 -1.49
C LEU A 114 6.23 -42.93 -1.21
N ASP A 115 7.52 -42.64 -1.07
CA ASP A 115 8.56 -43.62 -0.76
C ASP A 115 8.41 -44.20 0.65
N GLU A 116 8.09 -43.34 1.64
CA GLU A 116 7.80 -43.74 3.02
C GLU A 116 6.57 -44.65 3.11
N LEU A 117 5.51 -44.33 2.36
CA LEU A 117 4.30 -45.15 2.25
C LEU A 117 4.46 -46.36 1.32
N LYS A 118 5.64 -46.55 0.70
CA LYS A 118 5.94 -47.61 -0.29
C LYS A 118 4.96 -47.62 -1.47
N ILE A 119 4.55 -46.43 -1.93
CA ILE A 119 3.70 -46.24 -3.10
C ILE A 119 4.60 -46.01 -4.32
N GLU A 120 4.59 -46.95 -5.27
CA GLU A 120 5.33 -46.81 -6.53
C GLU A 120 4.83 -45.60 -7.32
N HIS A 121 5.75 -44.71 -7.69
CA HIS A 121 5.45 -43.53 -8.50
C HIS A 121 6.31 -43.52 -9.77
N LYS A 122 5.73 -43.12 -10.90
CA LYS A 122 6.42 -43.09 -12.19
C LYS A 122 7.19 -41.77 -12.37
N SER A 123 8.47 -41.87 -12.71
CA SER A 123 9.30 -40.70 -13.09
C SER A 123 8.70 -40.01 -14.33
N GLY A 124 8.24 -38.77 -14.15
CA GLY A 124 7.56 -37.98 -15.19
C GLY A 124 6.11 -37.59 -14.85
N MET A 125 5.56 -38.06 -13.72
CA MET A 125 4.24 -37.61 -13.24
C MET A 125 4.23 -36.15 -12.83
N SER A 126 3.11 -35.46 -13.08
CA SER A 126 2.92 -34.07 -12.68
C SER A 126 2.75 -33.98 -11.15
N LYS A 127 2.97 -32.79 -10.58
CA LYS A 127 2.78 -32.56 -9.13
C LYS A 127 1.37 -32.99 -8.68
N ALA A 128 0.37 -32.77 -9.53
CA ALA A 128 -1.02 -33.16 -9.26
C ALA A 128 -1.20 -34.69 -9.21
N ASP A 129 -0.56 -35.43 -10.11
CA ASP A 129 -0.65 -36.90 -10.15
C ASP A 129 0.04 -37.54 -8.93
N LEU A 130 1.23 -37.04 -8.58
CA LEU A 130 1.95 -37.49 -7.38
C LEU A 130 1.15 -37.20 -6.11
N LEU A 131 0.47 -36.06 -6.07
CA LEU A 131 -0.41 -35.68 -4.96
C LEU A 131 -1.67 -36.54 -4.88
N ALA A 132 -2.21 -36.97 -6.03
CA ALA A 132 -3.37 -37.83 -6.10
C ALA A 132 -3.09 -39.26 -5.61
N LEU A 133 -1.83 -39.69 -5.67
CA LEU A 133 -1.36 -40.98 -5.14
C LEU A 133 -1.21 -40.99 -3.61
N LEU A 134 -1.12 -39.83 -2.96
CA LEU A 134 -1.18 -39.79 -1.50
C LEU A 134 -2.61 -40.11 -1.04
N PRO A 135 -2.79 -41.01 -0.07
CA PRO A 135 -4.08 -41.21 0.55
C PRO A 135 -4.55 -39.87 1.17
N LYS A 136 -5.77 -39.47 0.82
CA LYS A 136 -6.46 -38.34 1.45
C LYS A 136 -7.25 -38.94 2.61
N ASP A 137 -6.74 -38.80 3.83
CA ASP A 137 -7.54 -39.02 5.05
C ASP A 137 -8.59 -37.91 5.20
#